data_AF-A0AAX2CHJ2-F1
#
_entry.id   AF-A0AAX2CHJ2-F1
#
_cell.length_a   1.000
_cell.length_b   1.000
_cell.length_c   1.000
_cell.angle_alpha   90.00
_cell.angle_beta   90.00
_cell.angle_gamma   90.00
#
_symmetry.space_group_name_H-M   'P 1'
#
loop_
_entity.id
_entity.type
_entity.pdbx_description
1 polymer ?
#
loop_
_entity_poly.entity_id
_entity_poly.type
_entity_poly.pdbx_seq_one_letter_code
_entity_poly.pdbx_strand_id
1 'polypeptide(L)'
;MYSKEIEIYGSEALNALSYAEQIEQGVKDSLQQARELQAYVISSHWNGKTRNAFLSYLELLIQFNTKMAEALEGHTKALKELDEHIQSFTNHPEVKEIKKL
;
A
#
# COMPACT_ATOMS: atom_id res chain seq x y z
N MET A 1 -22.73 -16.65 -10.08
CA MET A 1 -21.31 -16.51 -9.69
C MET A 1 -21.24 -16.94 -8.23
N TYR A 2 -20.74 -18.14 -7.93
CA TYR A 2 -20.63 -18.60 -6.55
C TYR A 2 -19.52 -17.77 -5.88
N SER A 3 -19.90 -16.89 -4.94
CA SER A 3 -18.93 -16.29 -4.03
C SER A 3 -18.36 -17.42 -3.18
N LYS A 4 -17.06 -17.69 -3.30
CA LYS A 4 -16.37 -18.48 -2.27
C LYS A 4 -16.54 -17.73 -0.96
N GLU A 5 -17.00 -18.42 0.08
CA GLU A 5 -16.93 -17.90 1.43
C GLU A 5 -15.45 -17.63 1.74
N ILE A 6 -15.15 -16.40 2.17
CA ILE A 6 -13.81 -15.98 2.54
C ILE A 6 -13.73 -16.13 4.05
N GLU A 7 -12.96 -17.12 4.50
CA GLU A 7 -12.55 -17.22 5.90
C GLU A 7 -11.23 -16.47 6.09
N ILE A 8 -11.13 -15.68 7.16
CA ILE A 8 -9.93 -14.93 7.50
C ILE A 8 -9.34 -15.55 8.76
N TYR A 9 -8.13 -16.10 8.64
CA TYR A 9 -7.37 -16.61 9.77
C TYR A 9 -6.46 -15.50 10.34
N GLY A 10 -6.46 -15.30 11.66
CA GLY A 10 -5.72 -14.20 12.30
C GLY A 10 -4.21 -14.22 12.02
N SER A 11 -3.58 -15.40 11.93
CA SER A 11 -2.17 -15.52 11.54
C SER A 11 -1.90 -15.11 10.09
N GLU A 12 -2.85 -15.34 9.19
CA GLU A 12 -2.75 -14.94 7.79
C GLU A 12 -3.01 -13.45 7.61
N ALA A 13 -3.86 -12.84 8.46
CA ALA A 13 -4.09 -11.40 8.48
C ALA A 13 -2.82 -10.61 8.81
N LEU A 14 -2.03 -11.06 9.78
CA LEU A 14 -0.73 -10.44 10.12
C LEU A 14 0.28 -10.53 8.96
N ASN A 15 0.34 -11.67 8.28
CA ASN A 15 1.20 -11.82 7.10
C ASN A 15 0.73 -10.90 5.96
N ALA A 16 -0.58 -10.84 5.72
CA ALA A 16 -1.17 -9.95 4.72
C ALA A 16 -0.87 -8.48 5.03
N LEU A 17 -0.97 -8.06 6.30
CA LEU A 17 -0.60 -6.71 6.74
C LEU A 17 0.88 -6.43 6.46
N SER A 18 1.78 -7.34 6.81
CA SER A 18 3.21 -7.16 6.54
C SER A 18 3.53 -7.04 5.05
N TYR A 19 2.88 -7.84 4.20
CA TYR A 19 3.05 -7.72 2.75
C TYR A 19 2.46 -6.41 2.21
N ALA A 20 1.31 -5.97 2.71
CA ALA A 20 0.69 -4.71 2.31
C ALA A 20 1.61 -3.52 2.64
N GLU A 21 2.18 -3.48 3.85
CA GLU A 21 3.14 -2.44 4.26
C GLU A 21 4.39 -2.43 3.38
N GLN A 22 4.95 -3.59 3.04
CA GLN A 22 6.12 -3.69 2.16
C GLN A 22 5.83 -3.19 0.75
N ILE A 23 4.67 -3.56 0.19
CA ILE A 23 4.26 -3.13 -1.16
C ILE A 23 3.98 -1.62 -1.16
N GLU A 24 3.27 -1.12 -0.14
CA GLU A 24 3.00 0.30 0.03
C GLU A 24 4.29 1.12 0.08
N GLN A 25 5.25 0.69 0.91
CA GLN A 25 6.54 1.36 1.02
C GLN A 25 7.31 1.33 -0.30
N GLY A 26 7.37 0.18 -0.99
CA GLY A 26 8.06 0.06 -2.27
C GLY A 26 7.48 0.98 -3.35
N VAL A 27 6.16 1.15 -3.38
CA VAL A 27 5.49 2.08 -4.30
C VAL A 27 5.77 3.54 -3.91
N LYS A 28 5.73 3.88 -2.61
CA LYS A 28 6.07 5.23 -2.11
C LYS A 28 7.52 5.61 -2.43
N ASP A 29 8.46 4.68 -2.26
CA ASP A 29 9.88 4.88 -2.59
C ASP A 29 10.08 5.08 -4.10
N SER A 30 9.45 4.24 -4.92
CA SER A 30 9.53 4.36 -6.38
C SER A 30 8.93 5.68 -6.89
N LEU A 31 7.83 6.13 -6.28
CA LEU A 31 7.21 7.42 -6.57
C LEU A 31 8.14 8.59 -6.20
N GLN A 32 8.82 8.50 -5.06
CA GLN A 32 9.77 9.51 -4.63
C GLN A 32 10.96 9.60 -5.61
N GLN A 33 11.54 8.46 -5.99
CA GLN A 33 12.61 8.41 -6.99
C GLN A 33 12.18 8.98 -8.34
N ALA A 34 10.95 8.70 -8.79
CA ALA A 34 10.41 9.26 -10.02
C ALA A 34 10.27 10.79 -9.96
N ARG A 35 9.84 11.35 -8.82
CA ARG A 35 9.75 12.80 -8.60
C ARG A 35 11.14 13.45 -8.57
N GLU A 36 12.12 12.81 -7.95
CA GLU A 36 13.51 13.28 -7.94
C GLU A 36 14.11 13.30 -9.35
N LEU A 37 13.87 12.24 -10.13
CA LEU A 37 14.30 12.17 -11.52
C LEU A 37 13.65 13.27 -12.37
N GLN A 38 12.36 13.54 -12.15
CA GLN A 38 11.65 14.63 -12.83
C GLN A 38 12.30 15.98 -12.51
N ALA A 39 12.55 16.27 -11.23
CA ALA A 39 13.18 17.51 -10.78
C ALA A 39 14.60 17.67 -11.36
N TYR A 40 15.37 16.58 -11.41
CA TYR A 40 16.68 16.55 -12.02
C TYR A 40 16.63 16.89 -13.52
N VAL A 41 15.73 16.24 -14.27
CA VAL A 41 15.59 16.50 -15.72
C VAL A 41 15.08 17.92 -16.00
N ILE A 42 14.19 18.45 -15.15
CA ILE A 42 13.71 19.83 -15.26
C ILE A 42 14.85 20.84 -15.10
N SER A 43 15.72 20.64 -14.10
CA SER A 43 16.84 21.53 -13.79
C SER A 43 18.09 21.32 -14.65
N SER A 44 18.16 20.22 -15.40
CA SER A 44 19.28 19.92 -16.29
C SER A 44 19.35 20.86 -17.51
N HIS A 45 20.51 20.89 -18.16
CA HIS A 45 20.72 21.58 -19.44
C HIS A 45 20.11 20.84 -20.65
N TRP A 46 19.50 19.68 -20.43
CA TRP A 46 18.86 18.92 -21.49
C TRP A 46 17.65 19.70 -22.02
N ASN A 47 17.50 19.77 -23.34
CA ASN A 47 16.45 20.53 -24.01
C ASN A 47 15.97 19.80 -25.27
N GLY A 48 14.80 20.21 -25.78
CA GLY A 48 14.24 19.73 -27.05
C GLY A 48 13.10 18.71 -26.89
N LYS A 49 12.57 18.25 -28.04
CA LYS A 49 11.35 17.43 -28.10
C LYS A 49 11.46 16.11 -27.35
N THR A 50 12.63 15.48 -27.36
CA THR A 50 12.88 14.22 -26.64
C THR A 50 12.76 14.40 -25.13
N ARG A 51 13.28 15.51 -24.57
CA ARG A 51 13.11 15.84 -23.15
C ARG A 51 11.64 15.99 -22.79
N ASN A 52 10.90 16.73 -23.61
CA ASN A 52 9.48 16.98 -23.36
C ASN A 52 8.68 15.67 -23.38
N ALA A 53 8.94 14.79 -24.36
CA ALA A 53 8.30 13.48 -24.42
C ALA A 53 8.65 12.62 -23.19
N PHE A 54 9.93 12.59 -22.79
CA PHE A 54 10.37 11.89 -21.58
C PHE A 54 9.65 12.38 -20.33
N LEU A 55 9.59 13.71 -20.12
CA LEU A 55 8.90 14.31 -18.99
C LEU A 55 7.40 13.98 -19.00
N SER A 56 6.74 14.01 -20.15
CA SER A 56 5.33 13.63 -20.25
C SER A 56 5.09 12.16 -19.87
N TYR A 57 5.95 11.23 -20.29
CA TYR A 57 5.83 9.84 -19.85
C TYR A 57 6.11 9.68 -18.36
N LEU A 58 7.10 10.38 -17.84
CA LEU A 58 7.44 10.35 -16.41
C LEU A 58 6.30 10.92 -15.55
N GLU A 59 5.63 11.98 -16.00
CA GLU A 59 4.43 12.53 -15.36
C GLU A 59 3.29 11.53 -15.28
N LEU A 60 3.04 10.77 -16.36
CA LEU A 60 2.04 9.70 -16.35
C LEU A 60 2.40 8.62 -15.33
N LEU A 61 3.67 8.20 -15.28
CA LEU A 61 4.14 7.22 -14.29
C LEU A 61 3.96 7.74 -12.85
N ILE A 62 4.29 9.01 -12.59
CA ILE A 62 4.09 9.64 -11.28
C ILE A 62 2.60 9.65 -10.90
N GLN A 63 1.71 10.02 -11.84
CA GLN A 63 0.26 10.03 -11.60
C GLN A 63 -0.29 8.64 -11.28
N PHE A 64 0.12 7.61 -12.03
CA PHE A 64 -0.32 6.24 -11.78
C PHE A 64 0.20 5.70 -10.44
N ASN A 65 1.48 5.91 -10.13
CA ASN A 65 2.06 5.46 -8.86
C ASN A 65 1.49 6.22 -7.65
N THR A 66 1.10 7.49 -7.81
CA THR A 66 0.41 8.25 -6.75
C THR A 66 -0.93 7.60 -6.41
N LYS A 67 -1.76 7.30 -7.43
CA LYS A 67 -3.05 6.60 -7.22
C LYS A 67 -2.87 5.21 -6.61
N MET A 68 -1.82 4.50 -7.02
CA MET A 68 -1.51 3.18 -6.48
C MET A 68 -1.11 3.27 -5.01
N ALA A 69 -0.28 4.23 -4.63
CA ALA A 69 0.11 4.47 -3.24
C ALA A 69 -1.11 4.78 -2.36
N GLU A 70 -2.03 5.64 -2.84
CA GLU A 70 -3.28 5.96 -2.12
C GLU A 70 -4.18 4.73 -1.91
N ALA A 71 -4.32 3.89 -2.94
CA ALA A 71 -5.10 2.66 -2.84
C ALA A 71 -4.48 1.65 -1.87
N LEU A 72 -3.15 1.50 -1.92
CA LEU A 72 -2.40 0.62 -1.03
C LEU A 72 -2.48 1.07 0.42
N GLU A 73 -2.37 2.37 0.69
CA GLU A 73 -2.57 2.92 2.04
C GLU A 73 -3.97 2.60 2.59
N GLY A 74 -4.99 2.66 1.74
CA GLY A 74 -6.34 2.20 2.09
C GLY A 74 -6.42 0.70 2.44
N HIS A 75 -5.71 -0.15 1.69
CA HIS A 75 -5.65 -1.59 1.95
C HIS A 75 -4.88 -1.92 3.23
N THR A 76 -3.70 -1.32 3.44
CA THR A 76 -2.90 -1.46 4.66
C THR A 76 -3.72 -1.04 5.88
N LYS A 77 -4.42 0.10 5.79
CA LYS A 77 -5.30 0.58 6.87
C LYS A 77 -6.40 -0.43 7.20
N ALA A 78 -7.09 -0.97 6.19
CA ALA A 78 -8.15 -1.94 6.41
C ALA A 78 -7.63 -3.23 7.09
N LEU A 79 -6.45 -3.72 6.70
CA LEU A 79 -5.82 -4.88 7.33
C LEU A 79 -5.40 -4.61 8.77
N LYS A 80 -4.92 -3.39 9.05
CA LYS A 80 -4.56 -2.96 10.40
C LYS A 80 -5.78 -2.89 11.32
N GLU A 81 -6.86 -2.26 10.85
CA GLU A 81 -8.13 -2.20 11.59
C GLU A 81 -8.67 -3.61 11.86
N LEU A 82 -8.56 -4.52 10.87
CA LEU A 82 -8.97 -5.91 11.04
C LEU A 82 -8.16 -6.64 12.11
N ASP A 83 -6.83 -6.52 12.12
CA ASP A 83 -5.99 -7.09 13.18
C ASP A 83 -6.35 -6.52 14.55
N GLU A 84 -6.51 -5.20 14.66
CA GLU A 84 -6.94 -4.53 15.90
C GLU A 84 -8.28 -5.07 16.42
N HIS A 85 -9.26 -5.29 15.52
CA HIS A 85 -10.55 -5.88 15.89
C HIS A 85 -10.43 -7.35 16.34
N ILE A 86 -9.62 -8.16 15.65
CA ILE A 86 -9.35 -9.57 16.03
C ILE A 86 -8.71 -9.62 17.42
N GLN A 87 -7.70 -8.79 17.65
CA GLN A 87 -7.00 -8.70 18.94
C GLN A 87 -7.94 -8.21 20.04
N SER A 88 -8.74 -7.17 19.79
CA SER A 88 -9.67 -6.61 20.76
C SER A 88 -10.72 -7.64 21.19
N PHE A 89 -11.35 -8.33 20.23
CA PHE A 89 -12.32 -9.39 20.52
C PHE A 89 -11.67 -10.57 21.26
N THR A 90 -10.51 -11.04 20.80
CA THR A 90 -9.78 -12.15 21.44
C THR A 90 -9.38 -11.81 22.87
N ASN A 91 -9.10 -10.54 23.15
CA ASN A 91 -8.67 -10.06 24.46
C ASN A 91 -9.81 -9.68 25.41
N HIS A 92 -11.06 -9.71 24.93
CA HIS A 92 -12.23 -9.41 25.75
C HIS A 92 -12.31 -10.36 26.95
N PRO A 93 -12.59 -9.88 28.18
CA PRO A 93 -12.55 -10.70 29.39
C PRO A 93 -13.39 -11.97 29.29
N GLU A 94 -14.61 -11.87 28.79
CA GLU A 94 -15.58 -12.95 28.62
C GLU A 94 -15.07 -14.02 27.63
N VAL A 95 -14.45 -13.60 26.53
CA VAL A 95 -13.85 -14.52 25.55
C VAL A 95 -12.64 -15.23 26.15
N LYS A 96 -11.82 -14.52 26.93
CA LYS A 96 -10.70 -15.11 27.66
C LYS A 96 -11.14 -16.12 28.71
N GLU A 97 -12.21 -15.84 29.44
CA GLU A 97 -12.77 -16.78 30.43
C GLU A 97 -13.33 -18.03 29.75
N ILE A 98 -14.04 -17.89 28.62
CA ILE A 98 -14.53 -19.04 27.85
C ILE A 98 -13.38 -19.90 27.32
N LYS A 99 -12.28 -19.30 26.83
CA LYS A 99 -11.11 -20.06 26.33
C LYS A 99 -10.35 -20.82 27.42
N LYS A 100 -10.54 -20.48 28.70
CA LYS A 100 -9.92 -21.16 29.84
C LYS A 100 -10.76 -22.33 30.38
N LEU A 101 -12.03 -22.43 29.97
CA LEU A 101 -12.94 -23.54 30.29
C LEU A 101 -12.73 -24.70 29.31
#